data_AF-A0A7W1UU50-F1
#
_entry.id   AF-A0A7W1UU50-F1
#
_cell.length_a   1.000
_cell.length_b   1.000
_cell.length_c   1.000
_cell.angle_alpha   90.00
_cell.angle_beta   90.00
_cell.angle_gamma   90.00
#
_symmetry.space_group_name_H-M   'P 1'
#
loop_
_entity.id
_entity.type
_entity.pdbx_description
1 polymer ?
#
loop_
_entity_poly.entity_id
_entity_poly.type
_entity_poly.pdbx_seq_one_letter_code
_entity_poly.pdbx_strand_id
1 'polypeptide(L)' 'MYAALAELAPGVTEIHVQPAIDTPEVRAVSSAAGGWIDDLEMVTADEKLNALLGDSGAELIGYRDLRDAMRAG' A
#
# COMPACT_ATOMS: atom_id res chain seq x y z
N MET A 1 -4.95 -9.45 -4.91
CA MET A 1 -4.45 -8.44 -3.94
C MET A 1 -5.54 -8.00 -2.96
N TYR A 2 -6.64 -7.41 -3.43
CA TYR A 2 -7.67 -6.78 -2.58
C TYR A 2 -8.36 -7.63 -1.50
N ALA A 3 -8.38 -8.96 -1.63
CA ALA A 3 -9.04 -9.83 -0.64
C ALA A 3 -8.43 -9.69 0.77
N ALA A 4 -7.12 -9.41 0.86
CA ALA A 4 -6.45 -9.21 2.14
C ALA A 4 -6.95 -7.98 2.93
N LEU A 5 -7.47 -6.95 2.24
CA LEU A 5 -8.01 -5.75 2.88
C LEU A 5 -9.39 -5.98 3.50
N ALA A 6 -10.17 -6.93 2.96
CA ALA A 6 -11.50 -7.25 3.47
C ALA A 6 -11.45 -8.13 4.74
N GLU A 7 -10.30 -8.75 5.03
CA GLU A 7 -10.13 -9.75 6.09
C GLU A 7 -9.02 -9.36 7.08
N LEU A 8 -8.79 -8.06 7.29
CA LEU A 8 -7.76 -7.58 8.21
C LEU A 8 -8.06 -8.04 9.64
N ALA A 9 -7.11 -8.74 10.25
CA ALA A 9 -7.17 -9.09 11.67
C ALA A 9 -6.87 -7.85 12.54
N PRO A 10 -7.38 -7.79 13.79
CA PRO A 10 -7.03 -6.74 14.73
C PRO A 10 -5.51 -6.66 14.96
N GLY A 11 -4.96 -5.45 14.94
CA GLY A 11 -3.53 -5.20 15.15
C GLY A 11 -2.95 -4.27 14.10
N VAL A 12 -1.64 -4.40 13.86
CA VAL A 12 -0.91 -3.62 12.86
C VAL A 12 -0.62 -4.52 11.66
N THR A 13 -1.01 -4.08 10.47
CA THR A 13 -0.70 -4.74 9.20
C THR A 13 0.11 -3.78 8.34
N GLU A 14 1.20 -4.28 7.74
CA GLU A 14 2.00 -3.53 6.78
C GLU A 14 1.78 -4.12 5.38
N ILE A 15 1.45 -3.27 4.42
CA ILE A 15 1.31 -3.62 3.01
C ILE A 15 2.40 -2.88 2.25
N HIS A 16 3.30 -3.64 1.62
CA HIS A 16 4.39 -3.09 0.84
C HIS A 16 4.04 -3.06 -0.65
N VAL A 17 4.29 -1.92 -1.29
CA VAL A 17 4.02 -1.64 -2.71
C VAL A 17 5.24 -0.96 -3.31
N GLN A 18 5.46 -1.09 -4.62
CA GLN A 18 6.63 -0.53 -5.31
C GLN A 18 6.21 0.36 -6.49
N PRO A 19 5.46 1.44 -6.27
CA PRO A 19 4.97 2.30 -7.33
C PRO A 19 6.13 2.96 -8.10
N ALA A 20 6.13 2.83 -9.42
CA ALA A 20 7.14 3.39 -10.32
C ALA A 20 6.52 4.01 -11.57
N ILE A 21 7.12 5.10 -12.06
CA ILE A 21 6.73 5.68 -13.35
C ILE A 21 7.25 4.79 -14.49
N ASP A 22 6.43 4.57 -15.50
CA ASP A 22 6.80 3.80 -16.69
C ASP A 22 7.91 4.51 -17.48
N THR A 23 9.12 4.00 -17.37
CA THR A 23 10.30 4.49 -18.07
C THR A 23 11.11 3.32 -18.62
N PRO A 24 11.87 3.50 -19.71
CA PRO A 24 12.80 2.49 -20.21
C PRO A 24 13.78 1.99 -19.14
N GLU A 25 14.25 2.90 -18.29
CA GLU A 25 15.17 2.60 -17.19
C GLU A 25 14.52 1.64 -16.18
N VAL A 26 13.30 1.93 -15.71
CA VAL A 26 12.56 1.05 -14.79
C VAL A 26 12.31 -0.32 -15.42
N ARG A 27 11.89 -0.35 -16.70
CA ARG A 27 11.66 -1.60 -17.44
C ARG A 27 12.93 -2.46 -17.58
N ALA A 28 14.10 -1.84 -17.60
CA ALA A 28 15.37 -2.54 -17.72
C ALA A 28 15.90 -3.11 -16.38
N VAL A 29 15.44 -2.61 -15.23
CA VAL A 29 15.97 -2.97 -13.90
C VAL A 29 15.58 -4.39 -13.48
N SER A 30 14.36 -4.83 -13.76
CA SER A 30 13.84 -6.10 -13.24
C SER A 30 12.67 -6.63 -14.09
N SER A 31 12.49 -7.95 -14.12
CA SER A 31 11.29 -8.58 -14.69
C SER A 31 10.01 -8.24 -13.91
N ALA A 32 10.14 -7.75 -12.66
CA ALA A 32 9.03 -7.29 -11.84
C ALA A 32 8.55 -5.87 -12.21
N ALA A 33 9.26 -5.15 -13.08
CA ALA A 33 8.99 -3.74 -13.40
C ALA A 33 7.55 -3.48 -13.86
N GLY A 34 6.91 -4.44 -14.54
CA GLY A 34 5.49 -4.32 -14.91
C GLY A 34 4.59 -4.12 -13.69
N GLY A 35 4.77 -4.94 -12.64
CA GLY A 35 3.98 -4.81 -11.41
C GLY A 35 4.26 -3.51 -10.65
N TRP A 36 5.49 -3.01 -10.70
CA TRP A 36 5.84 -1.72 -10.10
C TRP A 36 5.15 -0.54 -10.80
N ILE A 37 5.03 -0.63 -12.13
CA ILE A 37 4.31 0.37 -12.93
C ILE A 37 2.81 0.32 -12.60
N ASP A 38 2.23 -0.87 -12.51
CA ASP A 38 0.83 -1.05 -12.14
C ASP A 38 0.54 -0.57 -10.70
N ASP A 39 1.48 -0.77 -9.77
CA ASP A 39 1.37 -0.29 -8.39
C ASP A 39 1.19 1.23 -8.31
N LEU A 40 1.75 2.01 -9.25
CA LEU A 40 1.63 3.46 -9.25
C LEU A 40 0.18 3.90 -9.45
N GLU A 41 -0.52 3.33 -10.44
CA GLU A 41 -1.93 3.62 -10.66
C GLU A 41 -2.77 3.14 -9.47
N MET A 42 -2.48 1.93 -8.96
CA MET A 42 -3.17 1.36 -7.82
C MET A 42 -3.14 2.27 -6.58
N VAL A 43 -2.00 2.88 -6.25
CA VAL A 43 -1.90 3.70 -5.01
C VAL A 43 -2.30 5.16 -5.21
N THR A 44 -2.41 5.65 -6.45
CA THR A 44 -2.69 7.06 -6.73
C THR A 44 -4.09 7.33 -7.28
N ALA A 45 -4.69 6.37 -7.98
CA ALA A 45 -5.93 6.58 -8.75
C ALA A 45 -7.00 5.51 -8.52
N ASP A 46 -6.69 4.38 -7.89
CA ASP A 46 -7.67 3.30 -7.71
C ASP A 46 -8.69 3.61 -6.61
N GLU A 47 -9.89 4.01 -7.02
CA GLU A 47 -11.03 4.24 -6.14
C GLU A 47 -11.42 2.98 -5.33
N LYS A 48 -11.18 1.79 -5.86
CA LYS A 48 -11.51 0.53 -5.17
C LYS A 48 -10.60 0.30 -3.98
N LEU A 49 -9.31 0.61 -4.09
CA LEU A 49 -8.38 0.53 -2.96
C LEU A 49 -8.84 1.45 -1.83
N ASN A 50 -9.17 2.70 -2.17
CA ASN A 50 -9.65 3.69 -1.20
C ASN A 50 -10.97 3.24 -0.53
N ALA A 51 -11.91 2.71 -1.30
CA ALA A 51 -13.17 2.19 -0.76
C ALA A 51 -12.94 1.03 0.21
N LEU A 52 -12.11 0.05 -0.16
CA LEU A 52 -11.82 -1.11 0.70
C LEU A 52 -11.10 -0.74 1.99
N LEU A 53 -10.19 0.24 1.94
CA LEU A 53 -9.53 0.77 3.13
C LEU A 53 -10.56 1.43 4.06
N GLY A 54 -11.46 2.26 3.51
CA GLY A 54 -12.57 2.84 4.26
C GLY A 54 -13.49 1.80 4.89
N ASP A 55 -13.89 0.79 4.13
CA ASP A 55 -14.79 -0.29 4.58
C ASP A 55 -14.15 -1.19 5.64
N SER A 56 -12.82 -1.37 5.60
CA SER A 56 -12.09 -2.18 6.58
C SER A 56 -12.10 -1.58 7.99
N GLY A 57 -12.36 -0.28 8.13
CA GLY A 57 -12.25 0.45 9.39
C GLY A 57 -10.81 0.61 9.90
N ALA A 58 -9.80 0.23 9.10
CA ALA A 58 -8.40 0.41 9.44
C ALA A 58 -7.99 1.88 9.36
N GLU A 59 -7.14 2.31 10.28
CA GLU A 59 -6.52 3.62 10.25
C GLU A 59 -5.20 3.54 9.48
N LEU A 60 -5.07 4.32 8.39
CA LEU A 60 -3.80 4.49 7.70
C LEU A 60 -2.86 5.32 8.59
N ILE A 61 -1.76 4.72 9.01
CA ILE A 61 -0.80 5.34 9.93
C ILE A 61 0.61 5.34 9.35
N GLY A 62 1.31 6.45 9.48
CA GLY A 62 2.73 6.54 9.14
C GLY A 62 3.62 6.03 10.28
N TYR A 63 4.83 5.57 9.96
CA TYR A 63 5.77 5.05 10.97
C TYR A 63 6.12 6.01 12.11
N ARG A 64 6.08 7.33 11.86
CA ARG A 64 6.37 8.32 12.89
C ARG A 64 5.28 8.31 13.97
N ASP A 65 4.03 8.42 13.55
CA ASP A 65 2.88 8.47 14.44
C ASP A 65 2.70 7.13 15.16
N LEU A 66 2.91 6.01 14.46
CA LEU A 66 2.92 4.67 15.06
C LEU A 66 3.98 4.56 16.17
N ARG A 67 5.22 5.00 15.90
CA ARG A 67 6.31 4.99 16.88
C ARG A 67 5.98 5.86 18.09
N ASP A 68 5.39 7.03 17.88
CA ASP A 68 5.05 7.96 18.95
C ASP A 68 3.92 7.37 19.82
N ALA A 69 2.92 6.71 19.24
CA ALA A 69 1.88 5.98 19.95
C ALA A 69 2.44 4.82 20.80
N MET A 70 3.39 4.05 20.25
CA MET A 70 4.05 2.95 20.98
C MET A 70 4.87 3.43 22.19
N ARG A 71 5.34 4.68 22.19
CA ARG A 71 6.14 5.27 23.28
C ARG A 71 5.30 5.98 24.34
N ALA A 72 4.02 6.19 24.08
CA ALA A 72 3.11 6.87 25.00
C ALA A 72 2.49 5.91 26.04
N GLY A 73 2.65 4.60 25.86
CA GLY A 73 2.33 3.55 26.85
C GLY A 73 3.51 3.23 27.77
#